data_AF-A0A0M6XY94-F1
#
_entry.id   AF-A0A0M6XY94-F1
#
_cell.length_a   1.000
_cell.length_b   1.000
_cell.length_c   1.000
_cell.angle_alpha   90.00
_cell.angle_beta   90.00
_cell.angle_gamma   90.00
#
_symmetry.space_group_name_H-M   'P 1'
#
loop_
_entity.id
_entity.type
_entity.pdbx_description
1 polymer ?
#
loop_
_entity_poly.entity_id
_entity_poly.type
_entity_poly.pdbx_seq_one_letter_code
_entity_poly.pdbx_strand_id
1 'polypeptide(L)'
;MVSVSSMVVLFLQGPPGVFARTIADSLEKAGASTRRVNLCAGDWIGWHDRRCTSYRGSLRNWPNWLRAYCLDQKITHIVYYADRVPYHVAAAEVGAELGITCLTFENGYLRPDWITLEHCGMSAHSRFPDDPELIMKVGSSLPDIDRQALYKYPFINEAVNEVTYNMSNVIFALSYPRYVRDKLYHPLIDYLSNIPRFSLAKSRNRHAHHVIDDIIATGLPYYVFPLQLQSDYQLRYNSQYDHIADAAEEVIKSFAENAPAAARLVFKVHPLDNGMEPWGRILRTLAKKYRVKKRVVLVDGGNLNRLLEHAAGSLTINSTTGLHALRANCPTKVLGIALYDIAGLTCQNPLDDFWRNPTMPDQDLLDALERLLAASIQVKGCFYTKEGREAAADMMAERMIADTVNLPQAFCEVPPRLQKAQARGIATTFSEQLERRGKTERWTHVWRG
;
A
#
# COMPACT_ATOMS: atom_id res chain seq x y z
N MET A 1 16.22 -5.14 -26.37
CA MET A 1 16.40 -6.18 -25.35
C MET A 1 17.87 -6.24 -24.94
N VAL A 2 18.13 -6.05 -23.65
CA VAL A 2 19.46 -6.31 -23.06
C VAL A 2 19.68 -7.83 -23.09
N SER A 3 20.85 -8.31 -23.52
CA SER A 3 21.16 -9.74 -23.42
C SER A 3 21.16 -10.14 -21.94
N VAL A 4 20.64 -11.32 -21.59
CA VAL A 4 20.59 -11.74 -20.18
C VAL A 4 21.97 -11.69 -19.52
N SER A 5 23.02 -12.01 -20.28
CA SER A 5 24.42 -11.97 -19.82
C SER A 5 24.95 -10.55 -19.55
N SER A 6 24.33 -9.51 -20.11
CA SER A 6 24.65 -8.10 -19.85
C SER A 6 23.68 -7.43 -18.86
N MET A 7 22.69 -8.16 -18.33
CA MET A 7 21.76 -7.66 -17.32
C MET A 7 22.44 -7.61 -15.95
N VAL A 8 22.47 -6.43 -15.32
CA VAL A 8 22.97 -6.23 -13.95
C VAL A 8 21.87 -5.60 -13.10
N VAL A 9 21.35 -6.37 -12.16
CA VAL A 9 20.20 -5.99 -11.34
C VAL A 9 20.64 -5.58 -9.94
N LEU A 10 20.38 -4.33 -9.56
CA LEU A 10 20.60 -3.81 -8.22
C LEU A 10 19.34 -3.92 -7.37
N PHE A 11 19.41 -4.64 -6.26
CA PHE A 11 18.38 -4.69 -5.25
C PHE A 11 18.62 -3.62 -4.17
N LEU A 12 17.60 -2.79 -3.91
CA LEU A 12 17.51 -1.92 -2.75
C LEU A 12 16.58 -2.51 -1.70
N GLN A 13 16.36 -1.76 -0.61
CA GLN A 13 15.71 -2.25 0.60
C GLN A 13 14.39 -2.99 0.26
N GLY A 14 14.28 -4.19 0.82
CA GLY A 14 13.21 -5.15 0.57
C GLY A 14 12.26 -5.29 1.76
N PRO A 15 11.16 -6.05 1.64
CA PRO A 15 10.40 -6.43 2.80
C PRO A 15 11.29 -7.29 3.72
N PRO A 16 11.00 -7.30 5.02
CA PRO A 16 11.66 -8.19 5.97
C PRO A 16 11.75 -9.64 5.48
N GLY A 17 12.97 -10.17 5.37
CA GLY A 17 13.22 -11.56 4.99
C GLY A 17 14.20 -11.72 3.84
N VAL A 18 14.11 -12.87 3.15
CA VAL A 18 15.07 -13.29 2.11
C VAL A 18 14.51 -13.18 0.69
N PHE A 19 13.31 -12.63 0.50
CA PHE A 19 12.61 -12.67 -0.79
C PHE A 19 13.39 -11.96 -1.91
N ALA A 20 13.96 -10.78 -1.66
CA ALA A 20 14.80 -10.08 -2.64
C ALA A 20 16.01 -10.92 -3.07
N ARG A 21 16.61 -11.66 -2.13
CA ARG A 21 17.69 -12.62 -2.43
C ARG A 21 17.17 -13.79 -3.28
N THR A 22 15.96 -14.28 -3.02
CA THR A 22 15.35 -15.35 -3.82
C THR A 22 15.16 -14.91 -5.28
N ILE A 23 14.66 -13.68 -5.53
CA ILE A 23 14.59 -13.13 -6.90
C ILE A 23 15.98 -13.06 -7.53
N ALA A 24 16.97 -12.57 -6.78
CA ALA A 24 18.34 -12.46 -7.26
C ALA A 24 18.94 -13.83 -7.63
N ASP A 25 18.69 -14.86 -6.81
CA ASP A 25 19.13 -16.22 -7.09
C ASP A 25 18.47 -16.78 -8.37
N SER A 26 17.18 -16.49 -8.62
CA SER A 26 16.49 -16.86 -9.86
C SER A 26 17.03 -16.13 -11.10
N LEU A 27 17.37 -14.84 -10.96
CA LEU A 27 18.02 -14.07 -12.03
C LEU A 27 19.43 -14.59 -12.35
N GLU A 28 20.25 -14.93 -11.34
CA GLU A 28 21.59 -15.48 -11.57
C GLU A 28 21.55 -16.87 -12.21
N LYS A 29 20.55 -17.70 -11.89
CA LYS A 29 20.31 -18.99 -12.59
C LYS A 29 20.05 -18.80 -14.09
N ALA A 30 19.42 -17.69 -14.47
CA ALA A 30 19.17 -17.36 -15.88
C ALA A 30 20.36 -16.66 -16.57
N GLY A 31 21.45 -16.37 -15.84
CA GLY A 31 22.68 -15.79 -16.38
C GLY A 31 22.83 -14.28 -16.18
N ALA A 32 21.92 -13.62 -15.47
CA ALA A 32 22.08 -12.22 -15.09
C ALA A 32 23.06 -12.06 -13.92
N SER A 33 23.58 -10.85 -13.74
CA SER A 33 24.38 -10.49 -12.55
C SER A 33 23.54 -9.72 -11.54
N THR A 34 23.72 -9.98 -10.25
CA THR A 34 22.96 -9.25 -9.21
C THR A 34 23.85 -8.52 -8.22
N ARG A 35 23.36 -7.39 -7.72
CA ARG A 35 23.99 -6.54 -6.70
C ARG A 35 22.95 -6.17 -5.65
N ARG A 36 23.43 -5.84 -4.46
CA ARG A 36 22.58 -5.44 -3.33
C ARG A 36 23.21 -4.26 -2.63
N VAL A 37 22.44 -3.20 -2.36
CA VAL A 37 22.89 -2.12 -1.47
C VAL A 37 22.13 -2.19 -0.15
N ASN A 38 22.86 -2.45 0.92
CA ASN A 38 22.31 -2.51 2.27
C ASN A 38 22.28 -1.10 2.88
N LEU A 39 21.08 -0.60 3.20
CA LEU A 39 20.87 0.73 3.75
C LEU A 39 20.85 0.74 5.28
N CYS A 40 20.60 -0.43 5.90
CA CYS A 40 20.47 -0.58 7.33
C CYS A 40 20.89 -1.97 7.84
N ALA A 41 20.84 -2.18 9.16
CA ALA A 41 21.23 -3.45 9.77
C ALA A 41 20.27 -4.59 9.40
N GLY A 42 18.97 -4.33 9.36
CA GLY A 42 17.96 -5.30 8.94
C GLY A 42 18.18 -5.80 7.51
N ASP A 43 18.56 -4.90 6.59
CA ASP A 43 18.93 -5.27 5.21
C ASP A 43 20.10 -6.25 5.18
N TRP A 44 21.14 -5.95 5.96
CA TRP A 44 22.34 -6.79 6.05
C TRP A 44 22.04 -8.16 6.67
N ILE A 45 21.21 -8.22 7.71
CA ILE A 45 20.79 -9.49 8.32
C ILE A 45 20.00 -10.34 7.32
N GLY A 46 19.08 -9.72 6.56
CA GLY A 46 18.30 -10.43 5.52
C GLY A 46 19.15 -10.89 4.33
N TRP A 47 20.19 -10.14 3.97
CA TRP A 47 21.08 -10.46 2.85
C TRP A 47 22.49 -9.85 3.02
N HIS A 48 23.48 -10.71 3.26
CA HIS A 48 24.90 -10.38 3.33
C HIS A 48 25.75 -11.46 2.65
N ASP A 49 26.04 -11.28 1.36
CA ASP A 49 27.02 -12.11 0.64
C ASP A 49 27.87 -11.25 -0.31
N ARG A 50 28.64 -11.89 -1.19
CA ARG A 50 29.56 -11.22 -2.14
C ARG A 50 28.88 -10.20 -3.05
N ARG A 51 27.56 -10.23 -3.20
CA ARG A 51 26.78 -9.30 -4.03
C ARG A 51 26.49 -7.98 -3.32
N CYS A 52 26.70 -7.92 -2.01
CA CYS A 52 26.25 -6.82 -1.16
C CYS A 52 27.32 -5.74 -0.99
N THR A 53 26.89 -4.47 -1.06
CA THR A 53 27.65 -3.29 -0.65
C THR A 53 26.85 -2.53 0.41
N SER A 54 27.48 -2.09 1.50
CA SER A 54 26.76 -1.34 2.54
C SER A 54 26.89 0.17 2.33
N TYR A 55 25.78 0.88 2.27
CA TYR A 55 25.77 2.33 2.24
C TYR A 55 25.60 2.88 3.67
N ARG A 56 26.59 3.65 4.13
CA ARG A 56 26.60 4.28 5.47
C ARG A 56 26.60 5.81 5.41
N GLY A 57 26.29 6.38 4.25
CA GLY A 57 26.17 7.83 4.04
C GLY A 57 24.85 8.39 4.55
N SER A 58 24.66 9.71 4.41
CA SER A 58 23.40 10.37 4.75
C SER A 58 22.38 10.24 3.62
N LEU A 59 21.09 10.31 3.93
CA LEU A 59 20.04 10.34 2.91
C LEU A 59 20.23 11.46 1.87
N ARG A 60 20.77 12.63 2.27
CA ARG A 60 21.08 13.72 1.33
C ARG A 60 22.16 13.37 0.31
N ASN A 61 23.14 12.56 0.69
CA ASN A 61 24.23 12.16 -0.18
C ASN A 61 23.91 10.89 -0.98
N TRP A 62 22.74 10.28 -0.75
CA TRP A 62 22.34 9.03 -1.37
C TRP A 62 22.24 9.13 -2.90
N PRO A 63 21.55 10.11 -3.51
CA PRO A 63 21.40 10.17 -4.97
C PRO A 63 22.75 10.22 -5.69
N ASN A 64 23.68 11.04 -5.20
CA ASN A 64 25.02 11.18 -5.80
C ASN A 64 25.85 9.91 -5.67
N TRP A 65 25.80 9.24 -4.52
CA TRP A 65 26.49 7.98 -4.32
C TRP A 65 25.90 6.87 -5.21
N LEU A 66 24.56 6.77 -5.27
CA LEU A 66 23.87 5.77 -6.08
C LEU A 66 24.19 5.96 -7.56
N ARG A 67 24.19 7.20 -8.06
CA ARG A 67 24.55 7.51 -9.45
C ARG A 67 25.96 7.00 -9.80
N ALA A 68 26.94 7.29 -8.95
CA ALA A 68 28.31 6.81 -9.14
C ALA A 68 28.39 5.27 -9.09
N TYR A 69 27.70 4.65 -8.15
CA TYR A 69 27.64 3.20 -8.01
C TYR A 69 27.00 2.52 -9.23
N CYS A 70 25.90 3.07 -9.75
CA CYS A 70 25.20 2.55 -10.91
C CYS A 70 26.09 2.56 -12.17
N LEU A 71 26.83 3.65 -12.38
CA LEU A 71 27.76 3.78 -13.51
C LEU A 71 28.95 2.81 -13.39
N ASP A 72 29.56 2.72 -12.21
CA ASP A 72 30.70 1.83 -11.95
C ASP A 72 30.33 0.34 -12.12
N GLN A 73 29.19 -0.06 -11.55
CA GLN A 73 28.72 -1.45 -11.59
C GLN A 73 27.91 -1.79 -12.86
N LYS A 74 27.73 -0.83 -13.78
CA LYS A 74 26.97 -0.97 -15.03
C LYS A 74 25.55 -1.50 -14.80
N ILE A 75 24.87 -0.94 -13.79
CA ILE A 75 23.53 -1.35 -13.40
C ILE A 75 22.55 -1.07 -14.55
N THR A 76 21.75 -2.07 -14.92
CA THR A 76 20.71 -1.94 -15.95
C THR A 76 19.31 -1.93 -15.36
N HIS A 77 19.13 -2.52 -14.18
CA HIS A 77 17.86 -2.55 -13.46
C HIS A 77 18.03 -2.21 -11.98
N ILE A 78 17.09 -1.47 -11.41
CA ILE A 78 17.00 -1.24 -9.97
C ILE A 78 15.66 -1.80 -9.48
N VAL A 79 15.71 -2.68 -8.49
CA VAL A 79 14.54 -3.32 -7.89
C VAL A 79 14.43 -2.91 -6.42
N TYR A 80 13.27 -2.44 -6.00
CA TYR A 80 13.02 -2.04 -4.61
C TYR A 80 11.62 -2.42 -4.12
N TYR A 81 11.48 -2.54 -2.80
CA TYR A 81 10.19 -2.77 -2.17
C TYR A 81 9.55 -1.47 -1.70
N ALA A 82 8.29 -1.27 -2.05
CA ALA A 82 7.55 -0.03 -1.83
C ALA A 82 8.27 1.20 -2.43
N ASP A 83 7.55 1.96 -3.24
CA ASP A 83 8.15 2.96 -4.10
C ASP A 83 8.35 4.33 -3.43
N ARG A 84 7.74 4.56 -2.26
CA ARG A 84 7.73 5.86 -1.58
C ARG A 84 8.61 5.97 -0.34
N VAL A 85 9.43 4.96 -0.04
CA VAL A 85 10.51 5.11 0.96
C VAL A 85 11.54 6.09 0.39
N PRO A 86 12.07 7.07 1.14
CA PRO A 86 12.88 8.16 0.57
C PRO A 86 14.08 7.70 -0.27
N TYR A 87 14.74 6.61 0.10
CA TYR A 87 15.84 6.03 -0.67
C TYR A 87 15.39 5.49 -2.04
N HIS A 88 14.17 4.97 -2.14
CA HIS A 88 13.60 4.41 -3.36
C HIS A 88 13.08 5.50 -4.30
N VAL A 89 12.53 6.58 -3.75
CA VAL A 89 12.16 7.76 -4.55
C VAL A 89 13.39 8.34 -5.25
N ALA A 90 14.46 8.57 -4.50
CA ALA A 90 15.74 8.98 -5.09
C ALA A 90 16.29 7.96 -6.11
N ALA A 91 16.11 6.66 -5.86
CA ALA A 91 16.58 5.63 -6.78
C ALA A 91 15.79 5.60 -8.10
N ALA A 92 14.48 5.85 -8.05
CA ALA A 92 13.64 5.98 -9.23
C ALA A 92 14.05 7.19 -10.08
N GLU A 93 14.34 8.33 -9.44
CA GLU A 93 14.82 9.55 -10.11
C GLU A 93 16.20 9.35 -10.74
N VAL A 94 17.18 8.81 -9.98
CA VAL A 94 18.51 8.47 -10.52
C VAL A 94 18.42 7.44 -11.64
N GLY A 95 17.52 6.46 -11.52
CA GLY A 95 17.29 5.47 -12.56
C GLY A 95 16.76 6.10 -13.86
N ALA A 96 15.79 7.00 -13.75
CA ALA A 96 15.28 7.77 -14.89
C ALA A 96 16.36 8.64 -15.55
N GLU A 97 17.19 9.34 -14.75
CA GLU A 97 18.32 10.14 -15.25
C GLU A 97 19.33 9.30 -16.05
N LEU A 98 19.57 8.06 -15.62
CA LEU A 98 20.57 7.16 -16.21
C LEU A 98 20.00 6.22 -17.28
N GLY A 99 18.69 6.26 -17.55
CA GLY A 99 18.03 5.32 -18.46
C GLY A 99 18.01 3.87 -17.94
N ILE A 100 18.00 3.69 -16.62
CA ILE A 100 17.96 2.40 -15.93
C ILE A 100 16.52 2.00 -15.67
N THR A 101 16.18 0.73 -15.92
CA THR A 101 14.83 0.20 -15.65
C THR A 101 14.60 0.07 -14.14
N CYS A 102 13.70 0.87 -13.59
CA CYS A 102 13.29 0.76 -12.19
C CYS A 102 12.01 -0.08 -12.05
N LEU A 103 12.03 -1.03 -11.11
CA LEU A 103 10.91 -1.91 -10.80
C LEU A 103 10.63 -1.88 -9.30
N THR A 104 9.36 -1.77 -8.94
CA THR A 104 8.90 -1.87 -7.56
C THR A 104 8.15 -3.17 -7.36
N PHE A 105 8.24 -3.72 -6.15
CA PHE A 105 7.34 -4.79 -5.73
C PHE A 105 6.74 -4.52 -4.34
N GLU A 106 5.53 -5.03 -4.12
CA GLU A 106 4.77 -4.90 -2.87
C GLU A 106 3.71 -6.00 -2.75
N ASN A 107 3.00 -6.14 -1.63
CA ASN A 107 1.77 -6.91 -1.57
C ASN A 107 0.81 -6.54 -2.73
N GLY A 108 0.14 -7.56 -3.25
CA GLY A 108 -0.71 -7.46 -4.42
C GLY A 108 -2.04 -6.73 -4.17
N TYR A 109 -2.65 -6.24 -5.24
CA TYR A 109 -4.03 -5.77 -5.24
C TYR A 109 -5.04 -6.94 -5.14
N LEU A 110 -4.65 -8.15 -5.58
CA LEU A 110 -5.52 -9.33 -5.67
C LEU A 110 -5.33 -10.32 -4.50
N ARG A 111 -5.01 -9.82 -3.29
CA ARG A 111 -4.75 -10.60 -2.06
C ARG A 111 -5.69 -11.82 -1.87
N PRO A 112 -5.21 -12.93 -1.24
CA PRO A 112 -4.11 -12.97 -0.26
C PRO A 112 -2.70 -13.30 -0.77
N ASP A 113 -2.56 -14.01 -1.89
CA ASP A 113 -1.29 -14.58 -2.37
C ASP A 113 -0.88 -14.03 -3.73
N TRP A 114 -0.93 -12.70 -3.84
CA TRP A 114 -0.42 -11.97 -4.99
C TRP A 114 0.56 -10.90 -4.53
N ILE A 115 1.57 -10.65 -5.36
CA ILE A 115 2.60 -9.65 -5.18
C ILE A 115 2.55 -8.75 -6.41
N THR A 116 2.53 -7.45 -6.20
CA THR A 116 2.67 -6.48 -7.29
C THR A 116 4.13 -6.47 -7.76
N LEU A 117 4.36 -6.50 -9.07
CA LEU A 117 5.63 -6.14 -9.73
C LEU A 117 5.29 -5.12 -10.82
N GLU A 118 5.80 -3.90 -10.69
CA GLU A 118 5.42 -2.80 -11.57
C GLU A 118 6.62 -1.89 -11.89
N HIS A 119 6.62 -1.26 -13.06
CA HIS A 119 7.58 -0.22 -13.40
C HIS A 119 7.46 1.02 -12.50
N CYS A 120 8.61 1.46 -11.98
CA CYS A 120 8.83 2.68 -11.19
C CYS A 120 8.10 2.75 -9.84
N GLY A 121 6.78 2.68 -9.80
CA GLY A 121 6.03 2.97 -8.60
C GLY A 121 4.61 2.46 -8.61
N MET A 122 3.90 2.71 -7.51
CA MET A 122 2.51 2.31 -7.32
C MET A 122 1.65 3.53 -7.03
N SER A 123 0.32 3.34 -6.99
CA SER A 123 -0.65 4.40 -6.66
C SER A 123 -0.46 5.66 -7.52
N ALA A 124 0.02 6.79 -6.98
CA ALA A 124 0.24 8.01 -7.76
C ALA A 124 1.32 7.87 -8.85
N HIS A 125 2.29 6.97 -8.63
CA HIS A 125 3.39 6.70 -9.55
C HIS A 125 3.19 5.40 -10.36
N SER A 126 2.04 4.74 -10.20
CA SER A 126 1.67 3.58 -11.02
C SER A 126 1.57 3.98 -12.47
N ARG A 127 2.17 3.16 -13.33
CA ARG A 127 2.08 3.28 -14.80
C ARG A 127 0.94 2.45 -15.37
N PHE A 128 0.11 1.86 -14.52
CA PHE A 128 -1.10 1.16 -14.93
C PHE A 128 -2.16 2.15 -15.45
N PRO A 129 -2.89 1.83 -16.53
CA PRO A 129 -3.89 2.74 -17.11
C PRO A 129 -5.01 3.09 -16.13
N ASP A 130 -5.63 4.26 -16.33
CA ASP A 130 -6.87 4.69 -15.67
C ASP A 130 -8.01 4.96 -16.65
N ASP A 131 -7.78 4.74 -17.95
CA ASP A 131 -8.80 4.82 -18.99
C ASP A 131 -9.71 3.57 -18.94
N PRO A 132 -11.00 3.73 -18.59
CA PRO A 132 -11.92 2.60 -18.49
C PRO A 132 -12.15 1.89 -19.84
N GLU A 133 -12.09 2.60 -20.98
CA GLU A 133 -12.31 1.99 -22.29
C GLU A 133 -11.15 1.07 -22.67
N LEU A 134 -9.91 1.52 -22.42
CA LEU A 134 -8.72 0.69 -22.60
C LEU A 134 -8.74 -0.54 -21.69
N ILE A 135 -9.05 -0.35 -20.41
CA ILE A 135 -9.11 -1.44 -19.43
C ILE A 135 -10.16 -2.47 -19.84
N MET A 136 -11.36 -2.02 -20.22
CA MET A 136 -12.42 -2.91 -20.70
C MET A 136 -11.97 -3.67 -21.96
N LYS A 137 -11.40 -2.97 -22.95
CA LYS A 137 -10.97 -3.57 -24.21
C LYS A 137 -9.91 -4.65 -24.03
N VAL A 138 -8.88 -4.39 -23.21
CA VAL A 138 -7.78 -5.33 -23.00
C VAL A 138 -8.18 -6.41 -22.00
N GLY A 139 -8.72 -6.00 -20.85
CA GLY A 139 -9.09 -6.86 -19.73
C GLY A 139 -10.08 -7.95 -20.11
N SER A 140 -11.13 -7.62 -20.88
CA SER A 140 -12.15 -8.58 -21.29
C SER A 140 -11.65 -9.63 -22.29
N SER A 141 -10.52 -9.40 -22.94
CA SER A 141 -9.87 -10.38 -23.83
C SER A 141 -8.96 -11.36 -23.09
N LEU A 142 -8.66 -11.09 -21.82
CA LEU A 142 -7.77 -11.91 -21.00
C LEU A 142 -8.53 -13.05 -20.32
N PRO A 143 -7.83 -14.15 -19.98
CA PRO A 143 -8.46 -15.27 -19.29
C PRO A 143 -8.99 -14.87 -17.91
N ASP A 144 -9.96 -15.64 -17.43
CA ASP A 144 -10.49 -15.51 -16.08
C ASP A 144 -9.37 -15.67 -15.03
N ILE A 145 -9.51 -14.94 -13.93
CA ILE A 145 -8.53 -14.96 -12.84
C ILE A 145 -8.77 -16.16 -11.95
N ASP A 146 -7.71 -16.94 -11.72
CA ASP A 146 -7.70 -17.92 -10.65
C ASP A 146 -7.57 -17.22 -9.28
N ARG A 147 -8.71 -17.06 -8.61
CA ARG A 147 -8.84 -16.47 -7.26
C ARG A 147 -8.53 -17.47 -6.14
N GLN A 148 -8.21 -18.73 -6.45
CA GLN A 148 -7.83 -19.71 -5.43
C GLN A 148 -6.50 -19.33 -4.80
N ALA A 149 -6.48 -19.17 -3.48
CA ALA A 149 -5.25 -18.94 -2.74
C ALA A 149 -4.43 -20.24 -2.64
N LEU A 150 -3.27 -20.25 -3.28
CA LEU A 150 -2.29 -21.34 -3.33
C LEU A 150 -1.28 -21.22 -2.19
N TYR A 151 -0.79 -20.01 -1.90
CA TYR A 151 0.29 -19.77 -0.95
C TYR A 151 -0.20 -19.11 0.33
N LYS A 152 -1.03 -19.83 1.09
CA LYS A 152 -1.53 -19.34 2.38
C LYS A 152 -0.41 -19.33 3.42
N TYR A 153 -0.35 -18.26 4.19
CA TYR A 153 0.54 -18.15 5.35
C TYR A 153 -0.25 -17.62 6.55
N PRO A 154 0.11 -18.05 7.77
CA PRO A 154 -0.47 -17.47 8.97
C PRO A 154 0.11 -16.07 9.20
N PHE A 155 -0.72 -15.14 9.68
CA PHE A 155 -0.33 -13.76 9.98
C PHE A 155 0.90 -13.65 10.90
N ILE A 156 1.14 -14.64 11.76
CA ILE A 156 2.32 -14.68 12.64
C ILE A 156 3.65 -14.62 11.86
N ASN A 157 3.69 -15.18 10.64
CA ASN A 157 4.90 -15.17 9.82
C ASN A 157 5.23 -13.76 9.31
N GLU A 158 4.20 -12.98 8.95
CA GLU A 158 4.33 -11.58 8.59
C GLU A 158 4.80 -10.75 9.79
N ALA A 159 4.15 -10.93 10.94
CA ALA A 159 4.47 -10.22 12.17
C ALA A 159 5.90 -10.48 12.67
N VAL A 160 6.38 -11.74 12.71
CA VAL A 160 7.73 -12.07 13.19
C VAL A 160 8.82 -11.46 12.32
N ASN A 161 8.67 -11.52 10.99
CA ASN A 161 9.64 -10.93 10.07
C ASN A 161 9.66 -9.40 10.23
N GLU A 162 8.50 -8.76 10.28
CA GLU A 162 8.41 -7.31 10.50
C GLU A 162 9.01 -6.88 11.85
N VAL A 163 8.71 -7.60 12.93
CA VAL A 163 9.27 -7.33 14.26
C VAL A 163 10.78 -7.46 14.24
N THR A 164 11.30 -8.58 13.72
CA THR A 164 12.75 -8.85 13.68
C THR A 164 13.48 -7.75 12.91
N TYR A 165 13.04 -7.44 11.69
CA TYR A 165 13.68 -6.42 10.85
C TYR A 165 13.73 -5.04 11.51
N ASN A 166 12.60 -4.58 12.05
CA ASN A 166 12.53 -3.26 12.65
C ASN A 166 13.28 -3.18 13.98
N MET A 167 13.24 -4.24 14.80
CA MET A 167 14.00 -4.31 16.05
C MET A 167 15.50 -4.39 15.79
N SER A 168 15.95 -5.09 14.76
CA SER A 168 17.36 -5.08 14.36
C SER A 168 17.85 -3.67 14.02
N ASN A 169 17.03 -2.85 13.38
CA ASN A 169 17.39 -1.45 13.07
C ASN A 169 17.45 -0.56 14.33
N VAL A 170 16.72 -0.90 15.40
CA VAL A 170 16.82 -0.22 16.70
C VAL A 170 18.06 -0.70 17.47
N ILE A 171 18.24 -2.01 17.58
CA ILE A 171 19.31 -2.64 18.38
C ILE A 171 20.70 -2.36 17.77
N PHE A 172 20.81 -2.40 16.44
CA PHE A 172 22.07 -2.21 15.71
C PHE A 172 22.15 -0.84 15.03
N ALA A 173 21.48 0.19 15.57
CA ALA A 173 21.47 1.53 15.00
C ALA A 173 22.88 2.12 14.80
N LEU A 174 23.82 1.79 15.68
CA LEU A 174 25.23 2.25 15.59
C LEU A 174 25.98 1.70 14.37
N SER A 175 25.53 0.58 13.79
CA SER A 175 26.13 0.01 12.58
C SER A 175 25.80 0.82 11.31
N TYR A 176 24.71 1.59 11.36
CA TYR A 176 24.23 2.47 10.28
C TYR A 176 23.75 3.82 10.87
N PRO A 177 24.67 4.64 11.43
CA PRO A 177 24.30 5.77 12.27
C PRO A 177 23.59 6.91 11.52
N ARG A 178 23.69 6.92 10.19
CA ARG A 178 23.07 7.92 9.29
C ARG A 178 21.86 7.38 8.52
N TYR A 179 21.47 6.13 8.78
CA TYR A 179 20.27 5.56 8.19
C TYR A 179 19.03 6.24 8.78
N VAL A 180 18.13 6.69 7.91
CA VAL A 180 16.89 7.31 8.35
C VAL A 180 15.74 6.33 8.19
N ARG A 181 15.34 5.71 9.31
CA ARG A 181 14.14 4.87 9.39
C ARG A 181 12.91 5.70 9.07
N ASP A 182 12.07 5.20 8.16
CA ASP A 182 10.84 5.88 7.76
C ASP A 182 9.60 5.33 8.48
N LYS A 183 9.69 5.11 9.80
CA LYS A 183 8.55 4.68 10.63
C LYS A 183 7.93 5.85 11.39
N LEU A 184 6.59 5.90 11.43
CA LEU A 184 5.85 6.96 12.13
C LEU A 184 5.99 6.84 13.66
N TYR A 185 5.81 5.63 14.21
CA TYR A 185 5.99 5.35 15.64
C TYR A 185 7.31 4.62 15.88
N HIS A 186 7.87 4.80 17.08
CA HIS A 186 9.05 4.04 17.47
C HIS A 186 8.71 2.53 17.57
N PRO A 187 9.46 1.60 16.92
CA PRO A 187 9.09 0.19 16.81
C PRO A 187 8.77 -0.51 18.15
N LEU A 188 9.55 -0.22 19.20
CA LEU A 188 9.29 -0.79 20.54
C LEU A 188 7.89 -0.44 21.06
N ILE A 189 7.47 0.82 20.90
CA ILE A 189 6.17 1.28 21.41
C ILE A 189 5.03 0.73 20.55
N ASP A 190 5.23 0.72 19.24
CA ASP A 190 4.30 0.10 18.30
C ASP A 190 4.00 -1.36 18.69
N TYR A 191 5.04 -2.16 18.95
CA TYR A 191 4.88 -3.56 19.34
C TYR A 191 4.31 -3.74 20.76
N LEU A 192 4.78 -2.98 21.75
CA LEU A 192 4.24 -3.07 23.12
C LEU A 192 2.77 -2.67 23.19
N SER A 193 2.31 -1.74 22.35
CA SER A 193 0.90 -1.30 22.30
C SER A 193 -0.05 -2.41 21.87
N ASN A 194 0.43 -3.43 21.15
CA ASN A 194 -0.39 -4.56 20.73
C ASN A 194 -0.77 -5.52 21.90
N ILE A 195 0.02 -5.55 22.98
CA ILE A 195 -0.18 -6.47 24.13
C ILE A 195 -1.60 -6.36 24.74
N PRO A 196 -2.09 -5.18 25.17
CA PRO A 196 -3.43 -5.04 25.71
C PRO A 196 -4.52 -5.33 24.67
N ARG A 197 -4.23 -5.15 23.38
CA ARG A 197 -5.19 -5.38 22.30
C ARG A 197 -5.48 -6.86 22.08
N PHE A 198 -4.47 -7.71 22.23
CA PHE A 198 -4.62 -9.16 22.07
C PHE A 198 -5.48 -9.78 23.18
N SER A 199 -5.32 -9.35 24.44
CA SER A 199 -6.08 -9.90 25.57
C SER A 199 -7.60 -9.65 25.47
N LEU A 200 -8.00 -8.54 24.82
CA LEU A 200 -9.41 -8.15 24.66
C LEU A 200 -10.03 -8.55 23.32
N ALA A 201 -9.28 -9.21 22.42
CA ALA A 201 -9.69 -9.44 21.04
C ALA A 201 -11.00 -10.24 20.91
N LYS A 202 -11.20 -11.30 21.70
CA LYS A 202 -12.41 -12.14 21.65
C LYS A 202 -13.67 -11.36 22.04
N SER A 203 -13.60 -10.61 23.15
CA SER A 203 -14.73 -9.81 23.63
C SER A 203 -15.09 -8.71 22.61
N ARG A 204 -14.06 -8.01 22.12
CA ARG A 204 -14.19 -6.95 21.13
C ARG A 204 -14.82 -7.43 19.82
N ASN A 205 -14.38 -8.58 19.30
CA ASN A 205 -14.98 -9.18 18.11
C ASN A 205 -16.44 -9.58 18.29
N ARG A 206 -16.82 -10.14 19.45
CA ARG A 206 -18.22 -10.46 19.75
C ARG A 206 -19.09 -9.21 19.79
N HIS A 207 -18.61 -8.17 20.48
CA HIS A 207 -19.31 -6.89 20.54
C HIS A 207 -19.47 -6.29 19.13
N ALA A 208 -18.42 -6.31 18.31
CA ALA A 208 -18.48 -5.83 16.95
C ALA A 208 -19.46 -6.61 16.07
N HIS A 209 -19.52 -7.93 16.18
CA HIS A 209 -20.54 -8.70 15.46
C HIS A 209 -21.95 -8.28 15.84
N HIS A 210 -22.23 -8.11 17.14
CA HIS A 210 -23.55 -7.65 17.56
C HIS A 210 -23.90 -6.27 17.00
N VAL A 211 -22.96 -5.32 17.07
CA VAL A 211 -23.16 -3.95 16.53
C VAL A 211 -23.37 -3.97 15.02
N ILE A 212 -22.62 -4.79 14.28
CA ILE A 212 -22.80 -4.95 12.83
C ILE A 212 -24.20 -5.50 12.53
N ASP A 213 -24.62 -6.53 13.26
CA ASP A 213 -25.90 -7.20 13.05
C ASP A 213 -27.06 -6.25 13.37
N ASP A 214 -26.95 -5.46 14.43
CA ASP A 214 -27.94 -4.45 14.80
C ASP A 214 -28.03 -3.34 13.74
N ILE A 215 -26.90 -2.87 13.20
CA ILE A 215 -26.87 -1.85 12.14
C ILE A 215 -27.59 -2.37 10.89
N ILE A 216 -27.29 -3.60 10.47
CA ILE A 216 -27.90 -4.23 9.30
C ILE A 216 -29.40 -4.46 9.54
N ALA A 217 -29.76 -5.04 10.70
CA ALA A 217 -31.15 -5.35 11.05
C ALA A 217 -32.04 -4.10 11.21
N THR A 218 -31.44 -2.96 11.57
CA THR A 218 -32.17 -1.67 11.64
C THR A 218 -32.73 -1.26 10.27
N GLY A 219 -32.13 -1.69 9.16
CA GLY A 219 -32.61 -1.40 7.80
C GLY A 219 -32.49 0.06 7.36
N LEU A 220 -31.81 0.91 8.15
CA LEU A 220 -31.52 2.29 7.78
C LEU A 220 -30.24 2.36 6.93
N PRO A 221 -30.14 3.31 5.98
CA PRO A 221 -28.94 3.46 5.17
C PRO A 221 -27.73 3.74 6.06
N TYR A 222 -26.61 3.08 5.78
CA TYR A 222 -25.36 3.39 6.44
C TYR A 222 -24.20 3.39 5.45
N TYR A 223 -23.21 4.22 5.76
CA TYR A 223 -21.98 4.35 4.99
C TYR A 223 -20.82 3.85 5.83
N VAL A 224 -19.84 3.23 5.18
CA VAL A 224 -18.70 2.62 5.88
C VAL A 224 -17.42 3.37 5.52
N PHE A 225 -16.64 3.73 6.53
CA PHE A 225 -15.28 4.23 6.38
C PHE A 225 -14.32 3.25 7.08
N PRO A 226 -13.67 2.34 6.34
CA PRO A 226 -12.62 1.49 6.89
C PRO A 226 -11.39 2.35 7.22
N LEU A 227 -11.01 2.37 8.49
CA LEU A 227 -9.79 3.03 8.94
C LEU A 227 -8.57 2.24 8.45
N GLN A 228 -7.57 2.96 7.95
CA GLN A 228 -6.23 2.44 7.66
C GLN A 228 -5.34 2.56 8.90
N LEU A 229 -4.12 2.03 8.82
CA LEU A 229 -3.11 2.31 9.84
C LEU A 229 -2.60 3.74 9.64
N GLN A 230 -2.52 4.52 10.72
CA GLN A 230 -1.97 5.88 10.66
C GLN A 230 -0.49 5.88 10.20
N SER A 231 0.22 4.78 10.40
CA SER A 231 1.60 4.57 9.94
C SER A 231 1.73 4.09 8.49
N ASP A 232 0.61 3.83 7.79
CA ASP A 232 0.60 3.30 6.42
C ASP A 232 1.33 4.23 5.44
N TYR A 233 2.23 3.67 4.64
CA TYR A 233 2.95 4.42 3.59
C TYR A 233 2.00 4.96 2.52
N GLN A 234 0.91 4.25 2.21
CA GLN A 234 -0.10 4.72 1.25
C GLN A 234 -0.79 5.99 1.76
N LEU A 235 -1.05 6.10 3.07
CA LEU A 235 -1.58 7.33 3.64
C LEU A 235 -0.54 8.47 3.53
N ARG A 236 0.68 8.21 4.03
CA ARG A 236 1.71 9.25 4.20
C ARG A 236 2.21 9.86 2.89
N TYR A 237 2.15 9.11 1.78
CA TYR A 237 2.75 9.53 0.51
C TYR A 237 1.81 9.45 -0.69
N ASN A 238 0.61 8.87 -0.57
CA ASN A 238 -0.40 8.84 -1.63
C ASN A 238 -1.72 9.50 -1.19
N SER A 239 -1.68 10.37 -0.18
CA SER A 239 -2.82 11.20 0.21
C SER A 239 -2.38 12.60 0.63
N GLN A 240 -3.32 13.54 0.57
CA GLN A 240 -3.16 14.92 1.03
C GLN A 240 -3.31 15.08 2.55
N TYR A 241 -3.61 13.99 3.28
CA TYR A 241 -3.90 14.04 4.70
C TYR A 241 -2.66 13.71 5.53
N ASP A 242 -2.32 14.57 6.48
CA ASP A 242 -1.26 14.30 7.46
C ASP A 242 -1.71 13.25 8.49
N HIS A 243 -3.00 13.25 8.82
CA HIS A 243 -3.63 12.29 9.74
C HIS A 243 -4.95 11.76 9.17
N ILE A 244 -5.28 10.49 9.45
CA ILE A 244 -6.59 9.91 9.10
C ILE A 244 -7.74 10.69 9.77
N ALA A 245 -7.45 11.40 10.87
CA ALA A 245 -8.44 12.24 11.55
C ALA A 245 -8.88 13.44 10.68
N ASP A 246 -7.99 13.96 9.83
CA ASP A 246 -8.29 15.08 8.92
C ASP A 246 -9.27 14.61 7.84
N ALA A 247 -9.04 13.42 7.27
CA ALA A 247 -9.98 12.77 6.35
C ALA A 247 -11.31 12.42 7.04
N ALA A 248 -11.26 11.90 8.26
CA ALA A 248 -12.46 11.60 9.03
C ALA A 248 -13.27 12.86 9.34
N GLU A 249 -12.61 14.00 9.61
CA GLU A 249 -13.25 15.29 9.79
C GLU A 249 -13.95 15.77 8.52
N GLU A 250 -13.27 15.73 7.36
CA GLU A 250 -13.87 16.09 6.07
C GLU A 250 -15.12 15.25 5.78
N VAL A 251 -15.03 13.93 5.99
CA VAL A 251 -16.15 13.01 5.81
C VAL A 251 -17.30 13.28 6.79
N ILE A 252 -17.00 13.48 8.08
CA ILE A 252 -18.03 13.74 9.09
C ILE A 252 -18.73 15.07 8.82
N LYS A 253 -17.99 16.10 8.41
CA LYS A 253 -18.54 17.40 8.04
C LYS A 253 -19.51 17.25 6.86
N SER A 254 -19.05 16.66 5.76
CA SER A 254 -19.87 16.45 4.57
C SER A 254 -21.10 15.57 4.87
N PHE A 255 -20.92 14.50 5.66
CA PHE A 255 -22.02 13.64 6.10
C PHE A 255 -23.07 14.39 6.92
N ALA A 256 -22.65 15.29 7.80
CA ALA A 256 -23.57 16.07 8.62
C ALA A 256 -24.45 17.00 7.79
N GLU A 257 -23.89 17.59 6.74
CA GLU A 257 -24.55 18.57 5.88
C GLU A 257 -25.41 17.90 4.78
N ASN A 258 -24.94 16.79 4.20
CA ASN A 258 -25.49 16.28 2.94
C ASN A 258 -26.17 14.91 3.05
N ALA A 259 -25.78 14.05 3.99
CA ALA A 259 -26.30 12.68 4.04
C ALA A 259 -27.76 12.61 4.54
N PRO A 260 -28.55 11.57 4.13
CA PRO A 260 -29.91 11.39 4.60
C PRO A 260 -30.01 11.40 6.13
N ALA A 261 -31.01 12.08 6.69
CA ALA A 261 -31.09 12.34 8.14
C ALA A 261 -31.09 11.07 9.00
N ALA A 262 -31.70 10.00 8.50
CA ALA A 262 -31.75 8.70 9.17
C ALA A 262 -30.46 7.86 8.99
N ALA A 263 -29.57 8.27 8.08
CA ALA A 263 -28.37 7.50 7.77
C ALA A 263 -27.37 7.50 8.94
N ARG A 264 -26.58 6.42 8.99
CA ARG A 264 -25.45 6.25 9.92
C ARG A 264 -24.12 6.26 9.18
N LEU A 265 -23.06 6.71 9.85
CA LEU A 265 -21.69 6.66 9.36
C LEU A 265 -20.87 5.75 10.27
N VAL A 266 -20.40 4.63 9.72
CA VAL A 266 -19.71 3.56 10.44
C VAL A 266 -18.22 3.65 10.15
N PHE A 267 -17.42 3.98 11.16
CA PHE A 267 -15.97 3.86 11.11
C PHE A 267 -15.57 2.47 11.57
N LYS A 268 -14.85 1.72 10.73
CA LYS A 268 -14.39 0.37 11.02
C LYS A 268 -12.91 0.38 11.31
N VAL A 269 -12.49 0.03 12.53
CA VAL A 269 -11.07 -0.05 12.91
C VAL A 269 -10.36 -1.15 12.12
N HIS A 270 -9.14 -0.85 11.67
CA HIS A 270 -8.26 -1.79 11.00
C HIS A 270 -7.94 -2.99 11.92
N PRO A 271 -7.92 -4.24 11.41
CA PRO A 271 -7.59 -5.41 12.22
C PRO A 271 -6.21 -5.31 12.91
N LEU A 272 -5.25 -4.74 12.19
CA LEU A 272 -3.85 -4.58 12.63
C LEU A 272 -3.55 -3.26 13.36
N ASP A 273 -4.57 -2.41 13.58
CA ASP A 273 -4.34 -1.23 14.40
C ASP A 273 -3.83 -1.69 15.78
N ASN A 274 -2.95 -0.92 16.40
CA ASN A 274 -2.29 -1.31 17.66
C ASN A 274 -2.97 -0.66 18.88
N GLY A 275 -4.03 0.14 18.67
CA GLY A 275 -4.77 0.85 19.70
C GLY A 275 -4.10 2.15 20.15
N MET A 276 -3.02 2.57 19.49
CA MET A 276 -2.33 3.81 19.83
C MET A 276 -3.21 5.04 19.54
N GLU A 277 -3.82 5.11 18.37
CA GLU A 277 -4.70 6.23 18.07
C GLU A 277 -6.03 6.09 18.82
N PRO A 278 -6.45 7.09 19.62
CA PRO A 278 -7.65 7.00 20.43
C PRO A 278 -8.90 7.25 19.58
N TRP A 279 -9.15 6.43 18.55
CA TRP A 279 -10.22 6.60 17.55
C TRP A 279 -11.59 6.90 18.17
N GLY A 280 -11.94 6.23 19.25
CA GLY A 280 -13.18 6.49 19.97
C GLY A 280 -13.27 7.93 20.50
N ARG A 281 -12.17 8.50 21.01
CA ARG A 281 -12.12 9.91 21.45
C ARG A 281 -12.13 10.86 20.26
N ILE A 282 -11.34 10.59 19.23
CA ILE A 282 -11.24 11.40 18.01
C ILE A 282 -12.62 11.54 17.37
N LEU A 283 -13.24 10.42 17.01
CA LEU A 283 -14.53 10.39 16.32
C LEU A 283 -15.66 10.96 17.19
N ARG A 284 -15.65 10.74 18.51
CA ARG A 284 -16.63 11.39 19.40
C ARG A 284 -16.46 12.91 19.44
N THR A 285 -15.24 13.42 19.33
CA THR A 285 -14.98 14.87 19.33
C THR A 285 -15.44 15.48 18.03
N LEU A 286 -15.04 14.90 16.89
CA LEU A 286 -15.48 15.34 15.56
C LEU A 286 -17.01 15.25 15.39
N ALA A 287 -17.62 14.11 15.77
CA ALA A 287 -19.06 13.95 15.65
C ALA A 287 -19.86 14.88 16.57
N LYS A 288 -19.29 15.32 17.71
CA LYS A 288 -19.88 16.40 18.53
C LYS A 288 -19.75 17.76 17.84
N LYS A 289 -18.57 18.08 17.31
CA LYS A 289 -18.29 19.34 16.57
C LYS A 289 -19.32 19.55 15.46
N TYR A 290 -19.62 18.51 14.69
CA TYR A 290 -20.59 18.55 13.59
C TYR A 290 -22.01 18.04 13.96
N ARG A 291 -22.33 17.92 15.26
CA ARG A 291 -23.67 17.58 15.78
C ARG A 291 -24.29 16.27 15.26
N VAL A 292 -23.46 15.31 14.85
CA VAL A 292 -23.86 13.97 14.35
C VAL A 292 -23.44 12.82 15.28
N LYS A 293 -23.15 13.11 16.56
CA LYS A 293 -22.72 12.12 17.57
C LYS A 293 -23.57 10.84 17.62
N LYS A 294 -24.89 10.95 17.42
CA LYS A 294 -25.82 9.80 17.46
C LYS A 294 -25.85 8.98 16.15
N ARG A 295 -25.28 9.52 15.07
CA ARG A 295 -25.25 8.92 13.72
C ARG A 295 -23.89 8.33 13.38
N VAL A 296 -22.84 8.69 14.12
CA VAL A 296 -21.48 8.14 13.94
C VAL A 296 -21.25 6.95 14.86
N VAL A 297 -20.88 5.81 14.28
CA VAL A 297 -20.65 4.55 15.00
C VAL A 297 -19.21 4.10 14.76
N LEU A 298 -18.53 3.64 15.81
CA LEU A 298 -17.22 3.02 15.71
C LEU A 298 -17.36 1.51 15.93
N VAL A 299 -16.83 0.73 15.00
CA VAL A 299 -16.79 -0.73 15.07
C VAL A 299 -15.33 -1.18 15.11
N ASP A 300 -14.92 -1.80 16.21
CA ASP A 300 -13.58 -2.37 16.37
C ASP A 300 -13.68 -3.89 16.47
N GLY A 301 -13.08 -4.61 15.51
CA GLY A 301 -13.33 -6.04 15.29
C GLY A 301 -14.48 -6.31 14.31
N GLY A 302 -14.92 -7.56 14.21
CA GLY A 302 -16.03 -7.98 13.31
C GLY A 302 -15.64 -8.09 11.82
N ASN A 303 -16.60 -8.48 10.98
CA ASN A 303 -16.39 -8.77 9.56
C ASN A 303 -16.75 -7.54 8.68
N LEU A 304 -15.74 -7.02 7.97
CA LEU A 304 -15.93 -5.88 7.07
C LEU A 304 -16.73 -6.22 5.81
N ASN A 305 -16.56 -7.40 5.22
CA ASN A 305 -17.28 -7.78 3.99
C ASN A 305 -18.79 -7.78 4.25
N ARG A 306 -19.22 -8.32 5.40
CA ARG A 306 -20.62 -8.28 5.83
C ARG A 306 -21.17 -6.84 5.96
N LEU A 307 -20.35 -5.89 6.39
CA LEU A 307 -20.74 -4.48 6.40
C LEU A 307 -20.88 -3.92 4.98
N LEU A 308 -19.97 -4.25 4.07
CA LEU A 308 -19.96 -3.73 2.71
C LEU A 308 -21.12 -4.27 1.86
N GLU A 309 -21.49 -5.54 2.05
CA GLU A 309 -22.62 -6.21 1.35
C GLU A 309 -23.97 -5.52 1.55
N HIS A 310 -24.15 -4.77 2.64
CA HIS A 310 -25.41 -4.08 2.97
C HIS A 310 -25.26 -2.55 3.08
N ALA A 311 -24.07 -1.99 2.81
CA ALA A 311 -23.82 -0.56 2.93
C ALA A 311 -24.41 0.22 1.75
N ALA A 312 -24.94 1.42 2.03
CA ALA A 312 -25.37 2.37 1.02
C ALA A 312 -24.18 3.02 0.27
N GLY A 313 -22.98 2.95 0.85
CA GLY A 313 -21.74 3.36 0.22
C GLY A 313 -20.52 3.17 1.13
N SER A 314 -19.36 3.06 0.53
CA SER A 314 -18.06 2.95 1.19
C SER A 314 -17.19 4.17 0.86
N LEU A 315 -16.45 4.67 1.85
CA LEU A 315 -15.48 5.74 1.66
C LEU A 315 -14.11 5.25 2.12
N THR A 316 -13.06 5.60 1.37
CA THR A 316 -11.69 5.26 1.72
C THR A 316 -10.73 6.35 1.25
N ILE A 317 -9.58 6.48 1.90
CA ILE A 317 -8.54 7.37 1.41
C ILE A 317 -7.91 6.72 0.19
N ASN A 318 -7.26 5.56 0.36
CA ASN A 318 -6.64 4.81 -0.73
C ASN A 318 -6.39 3.34 -0.39
N SER A 319 -7.13 2.79 0.59
CA SER A 319 -6.94 1.40 1.01
C SER A 319 -7.31 0.43 -0.11
N THR A 320 -6.59 -0.69 -0.25
CA THR A 320 -7.00 -1.80 -1.12
C THR A 320 -8.36 -2.40 -0.71
N THR A 321 -8.82 -2.13 0.50
CA THR A 321 -10.20 -2.40 0.95
C THR A 321 -11.26 -1.82 0.02
N GLY A 322 -10.97 -0.73 -0.72
CA GLY A 322 -11.89 -0.21 -1.74
C GLY A 322 -12.21 -1.26 -2.81
N LEU A 323 -11.26 -2.10 -3.22
CA LEU A 323 -11.53 -3.23 -4.12
C LEU A 323 -12.51 -4.24 -3.50
N HIS A 324 -12.47 -4.45 -2.18
CA HIS A 324 -13.44 -5.31 -1.50
C HIS A 324 -14.85 -4.71 -1.53
N ALA A 325 -14.97 -3.38 -1.42
CA ALA A 325 -16.25 -2.68 -1.55
C ALA A 325 -16.79 -2.79 -2.98
N LEU A 326 -15.93 -2.60 -3.99
CA LEU A 326 -16.29 -2.77 -5.40
C LEU A 326 -16.78 -4.20 -5.72
N ARG A 327 -16.08 -5.22 -5.20
CA ARG A 327 -16.48 -6.64 -5.32
C ARG A 327 -17.80 -6.96 -4.62
N ALA A 328 -18.13 -6.24 -3.55
CA ALA A 328 -19.42 -6.34 -2.86
C ALA A 328 -20.52 -5.53 -3.57
N ASN A 329 -20.26 -4.99 -4.76
CA ASN A 329 -21.14 -4.09 -5.50
C ASN A 329 -21.57 -2.86 -4.69
N CYS A 330 -20.70 -2.37 -3.80
CA CYS A 330 -20.94 -1.22 -2.94
C CYS A 330 -20.37 0.05 -3.60
N PRO A 331 -21.17 1.12 -3.79
CA PRO A 331 -20.67 2.39 -4.28
C PRO A 331 -19.50 2.90 -3.44
N THR A 332 -18.40 3.25 -4.09
CA THR A 332 -17.15 3.56 -3.38
C THR A 332 -16.64 4.95 -3.73
N LYS A 333 -16.35 5.77 -2.71
CA LYS A 333 -15.70 7.07 -2.83
C LYS A 333 -14.24 7.00 -2.37
N VAL A 334 -13.33 7.44 -3.24
CA VAL A 334 -11.90 7.56 -2.94
C VAL A 334 -11.55 9.03 -2.65
N LEU A 335 -10.90 9.28 -1.52
CA LEU A 335 -10.51 10.63 -1.07
C LEU A 335 -9.04 10.97 -1.39
N GLY A 336 -8.17 9.96 -1.42
CA GLY A 336 -6.75 10.06 -1.79
C GLY A 336 -6.51 9.61 -3.22
N ILE A 337 -5.32 9.08 -3.50
CA ILE A 337 -4.96 8.50 -4.80
C ILE A 337 -4.90 6.99 -4.69
N ALA A 338 -5.72 6.29 -5.47
CA ALA A 338 -5.74 4.84 -5.55
C ALA A 338 -5.71 4.36 -7.01
N LEU A 339 -5.14 3.19 -7.24
CA LEU A 339 -5.08 2.60 -8.59
C LEU A 339 -6.49 2.38 -9.16
N TYR A 340 -7.42 1.88 -8.35
CA TYR A 340 -8.79 1.56 -8.78
C TYR A 340 -9.74 2.77 -8.80
N ASP A 341 -9.26 3.99 -8.53
CA ASP A 341 -10.06 5.22 -8.60
C ASP A 341 -10.28 5.64 -10.07
N ILE A 342 -11.10 4.85 -10.76
CA ILE A 342 -11.39 4.93 -12.20
C ILE A 342 -12.87 5.25 -12.39
N ALA A 343 -13.18 6.08 -13.39
CA ALA A 343 -14.56 6.38 -13.77
C ALA A 343 -15.31 5.10 -14.17
N GLY A 344 -16.55 4.94 -13.66
CA GLY A 344 -17.32 3.71 -13.81
C GLY A 344 -17.11 2.69 -12.68
N LEU A 345 -15.93 2.66 -12.03
CA LEU A 345 -15.70 1.82 -10.85
C LEU A 345 -16.02 2.56 -9.55
N THR A 346 -15.55 3.79 -9.42
CA THR A 346 -15.69 4.59 -8.20
C THR A 346 -16.43 5.89 -8.48
N CYS A 347 -17.07 6.44 -7.44
CA CYS A 347 -17.81 7.69 -7.58
C CYS A 347 -16.85 8.89 -7.74
N GLN A 348 -16.86 9.46 -8.94
CA GLN A 348 -16.03 10.61 -9.29
C GLN A 348 -16.65 11.96 -8.86
N ASN A 349 -17.95 11.98 -8.54
CA ASN A 349 -18.64 13.19 -8.06
C ASN A 349 -18.03 13.73 -6.76
N PRO A 350 -18.18 15.03 -6.45
CA PRO A 350 -17.79 15.60 -5.16
C PRO A 350 -18.30 14.78 -3.97
N LEU A 351 -17.58 14.82 -2.85
CA LEU A 351 -17.94 14.08 -1.63
C LEU A 351 -19.37 14.40 -1.15
N ASP A 352 -19.78 15.67 -1.27
CA ASP A 352 -21.10 16.13 -0.84
C ASP A 352 -22.24 15.47 -1.64
N ASP A 353 -22.02 15.17 -2.91
CA ASP A 353 -23.02 14.53 -3.77
C ASP A 353 -23.09 13.02 -3.56
N PHE A 354 -21.97 12.39 -3.16
CA PHE A 354 -21.86 10.94 -2.97
C PHE A 354 -22.93 10.37 -2.04
N TRP A 355 -23.32 11.11 -1.00
CA TRP A 355 -24.28 10.63 -0.03
C TRP A 355 -25.67 10.37 -0.60
N ARG A 356 -26.09 11.11 -1.63
CA ARG A 356 -27.45 10.99 -2.20
C ARG A 356 -27.44 10.40 -3.59
N ASN A 357 -26.37 10.66 -4.35
CA ASN A 357 -26.23 10.28 -5.75
C ASN A 357 -24.92 9.50 -5.96
N PRO A 358 -24.74 8.35 -5.28
CA PRO A 358 -23.55 7.52 -5.49
C PRO A 358 -23.59 6.85 -6.86
N THR A 359 -22.42 6.72 -7.51
CA THR A 359 -22.27 5.92 -8.73
C THR A 359 -22.07 4.45 -8.35
N MET A 360 -22.87 3.56 -8.92
CA MET A 360 -22.69 2.11 -8.79
C MET A 360 -21.43 1.66 -9.54
N PRO A 361 -20.66 0.71 -8.99
CA PRO A 361 -19.52 0.15 -9.70
C PRO A 361 -19.97 -0.73 -10.87
N ASP A 362 -19.44 -0.47 -12.06
CA ASP A 362 -19.56 -1.35 -13.22
C ASP A 362 -18.80 -2.67 -12.95
N GLN A 363 -19.54 -3.77 -12.86
CA GLN A 363 -18.98 -5.08 -12.52
C GLN A 363 -18.19 -5.71 -13.68
N ASP A 364 -18.55 -5.40 -14.93
CA ASP A 364 -17.82 -5.89 -16.10
C ASP A 364 -16.47 -5.16 -16.20
N LEU A 365 -16.47 -3.84 -15.93
CA LEU A 365 -15.23 -3.07 -15.87
C LEU A 365 -14.35 -3.52 -14.70
N LEU A 366 -14.95 -3.90 -13.56
CA LEU A 366 -14.21 -4.40 -12.41
C LEU A 366 -13.51 -5.73 -12.76
N ASP A 367 -14.23 -6.67 -13.37
CA ASP A 367 -13.66 -7.95 -13.76
C ASP A 367 -12.55 -7.76 -14.82
N ALA A 368 -12.76 -6.88 -15.81
CA ALA A 368 -11.74 -6.51 -16.79
C ALA A 368 -10.48 -5.89 -16.13
N LEU A 369 -10.67 -4.98 -15.16
CA LEU A 369 -9.57 -4.40 -14.38
C LEU A 369 -8.78 -5.50 -13.65
N GLU A 370 -9.47 -6.39 -12.93
CA GLU A 370 -8.81 -7.45 -12.18
C GLU A 370 -8.04 -8.40 -13.10
N ARG A 371 -8.59 -8.75 -14.27
CA ARG A 371 -7.91 -9.62 -15.26
C ARG A 371 -6.64 -8.96 -15.78
N LEU A 372 -6.73 -7.66 -16.10
CA LEU A 372 -5.58 -6.90 -16.57
C LEU A 372 -4.52 -6.77 -15.48
N LEU A 373 -4.90 -6.53 -14.23
CA LEU A 373 -3.99 -6.54 -13.08
C LEU A 373 -3.29 -7.90 -12.94
N ALA A 374 -4.06 -9.00 -12.95
CA ALA A 374 -3.57 -10.36 -12.85
C ALA A 374 -2.54 -10.70 -13.93
N ALA A 375 -2.81 -10.31 -15.18
CA ALA A 375 -1.92 -10.57 -16.29
C ALA A 375 -0.65 -9.71 -16.24
N SER A 376 -0.75 -8.43 -15.87
CA SER A 376 0.31 -7.45 -16.17
C SER A 376 1.23 -7.08 -15.01
N ILE A 377 0.69 -6.85 -13.82
CA ILE A 377 1.47 -6.34 -12.68
C ILE A 377 1.34 -7.21 -11.43
N GLN A 378 0.55 -8.28 -11.46
CA GLN A 378 0.38 -9.18 -10.32
C GLN A 378 1.07 -10.52 -10.59
N VAL A 379 1.82 -10.98 -9.60
CA VAL A 379 2.51 -12.27 -9.59
C VAL A 379 1.99 -13.09 -8.43
N LYS A 380 1.54 -14.32 -8.68
CA LYS A 380 1.04 -15.21 -7.63
C LYS A 380 2.19 -15.72 -6.76
N GLY A 381 2.06 -15.59 -5.44
CA GLY A 381 3.11 -15.93 -4.48
C GLY A 381 2.97 -15.19 -3.15
N CYS A 382 3.94 -15.38 -2.26
CA CYS A 382 4.00 -14.64 -1.00
C CYS A 382 5.44 -14.47 -0.50
N PHE A 383 5.65 -13.53 0.43
CA PHE A 383 6.96 -13.26 1.00
C PHE A 383 7.45 -14.32 2.01
N TYR A 384 6.54 -15.18 2.51
CA TYR A 384 6.76 -15.89 3.78
C TYR A 384 6.97 -17.40 3.66
N THR A 385 6.20 -18.10 2.82
CA THR A 385 6.42 -19.54 2.60
C THR A 385 7.56 -19.72 1.58
N LYS A 386 8.27 -20.85 1.66
CA LYS A 386 9.35 -21.12 0.71
C LYS A 386 8.79 -21.25 -0.70
N GLU A 387 7.72 -22.02 -0.84
CA GLU A 387 7.05 -22.32 -2.10
C GLU A 387 6.48 -21.05 -2.74
N GLY A 388 5.85 -20.18 -1.95
CA GLY A 388 5.30 -18.91 -2.44
C GLY A 388 6.37 -17.89 -2.81
N ARG A 389 7.52 -17.90 -2.11
CA ARG A 389 8.67 -17.06 -2.47
C ARG A 389 9.32 -17.52 -3.77
N GLU A 390 9.57 -18.81 -3.90
CA GLU A 390 10.22 -19.38 -5.09
C GLU A 390 9.34 -19.18 -6.33
N ALA A 391 8.03 -19.47 -6.24
CA ALA A 391 7.10 -19.27 -7.34
C ALA A 391 7.04 -17.81 -7.82
N ALA A 392 6.94 -16.84 -6.89
CA ALA A 392 6.96 -15.44 -7.26
C ALA A 392 8.33 -15.00 -7.78
N ALA A 393 9.42 -15.44 -7.17
CA ALA A 393 10.77 -15.05 -7.58
C ALA A 393 11.09 -15.51 -9.01
N ASP A 394 10.72 -16.74 -9.36
CA ASP A 394 10.93 -17.29 -10.70
C ASP A 394 10.11 -16.53 -11.74
N MET A 395 8.82 -16.29 -11.48
CA MET A 395 7.95 -15.52 -12.38
C MET A 395 8.38 -14.04 -12.51
N MET A 396 8.81 -13.41 -11.41
CA MET A 396 9.35 -12.05 -11.47
C MET A 396 10.63 -11.99 -12.29
N ALA A 397 11.57 -12.92 -12.07
CA ALA A 397 12.80 -13.00 -12.86
C ALA A 397 12.52 -13.21 -14.36
N GLU A 398 11.57 -14.10 -14.69
CA GLU A 398 11.11 -14.34 -16.06
C GLU A 398 10.58 -13.04 -16.70
N ARG A 399 9.66 -12.33 -16.02
CA ARG A 399 9.09 -11.08 -16.55
C ARG A 399 10.13 -9.98 -16.72
N MET A 400 11.10 -9.90 -15.80
CA MET A 400 12.19 -8.93 -15.89
C MET A 400 13.12 -9.22 -17.07
N ILE A 401 13.44 -10.49 -17.30
CA ILE A 401 14.32 -10.92 -18.41
C ILE A 401 13.61 -10.75 -19.76
N ALA A 402 12.33 -11.10 -19.82
CA ALA A 402 11.53 -11.01 -21.03
C ALA A 402 11.05 -9.58 -21.34
N ASP A 403 11.28 -8.62 -20.43
CA ASP A 403 10.80 -7.23 -20.53
C ASP A 403 9.27 -7.15 -20.68
N THR A 404 8.56 -7.95 -19.87
CA THR A 404 7.09 -8.09 -19.92
C THR A 404 6.36 -7.55 -18.70
N VAL A 405 7.05 -6.85 -17.80
CA VAL A 405 6.41 -6.14 -16.68
C VAL A 405 5.45 -5.08 -17.24
N ASN A 406 4.24 -4.96 -16.68
CA ASN A 406 3.14 -4.12 -17.20
C ASN A 406 2.57 -4.55 -18.58
N LEU A 407 2.97 -5.70 -19.15
CA LEU A 407 2.34 -6.24 -20.36
C LEU A 407 1.24 -7.27 -20.02
N PRO A 408 0.15 -7.36 -20.80
CA PRO A 408 -0.09 -6.67 -22.06
C PRO A 408 -0.74 -5.29 -21.87
N GLN A 409 -0.27 -4.28 -22.63
CA GLN A 409 -0.91 -2.97 -22.79
C GLN A 409 -1.32 -2.24 -21.48
N ALA A 410 -0.66 -2.53 -20.35
CA ALA A 410 -0.91 -1.90 -19.06
C ALA A 410 0.26 -0.99 -18.64
N PHE A 411 0.99 -0.45 -19.62
CA PHE A 411 2.10 0.47 -19.42
C PHE A 411 1.79 1.83 -20.04
N CYS A 412 1.69 2.84 -19.18
CA CYS A 412 1.68 4.25 -19.56
C CYS A 412 3.09 4.84 -19.38
N GLU A 413 3.59 5.57 -20.37
CA GLU A 413 4.91 6.22 -20.28
C GLU A 413 4.97 7.23 -19.14
N VAL A 414 3.87 7.96 -18.93
CA VAL A 414 3.67 8.90 -17.82
C VAL A 414 2.65 8.28 -16.87
N PRO A 415 2.91 8.26 -15.54
CA PRO A 415 1.92 7.78 -14.58
C PRO A 415 0.65 8.64 -14.64
N PRO A 416 -0.52 8.07 -15.01
CA PRO A 416 -1.70 8.88 -15.33
C PRO A 416 -2.30 9.59 -14.12
N ARG A 417 -2.04 9.07 -12.92
CA ARG A 417 -2.54 9.62 -11.64
C ARG A 417 -1.64 10.70 -11.04
N LEU A 418 -0.46 10.95 -11.63
CA LEU A 418 0.55 11.85 -11.06
C LEU A 418 0.08 13.30 -10.98
N GLN A 419 -0.56 13.80 -12.05
CA GLN A 419 -1.08 15.16 -12.09
C GLN A 419 -2.15 15.41 -11.02
N LYS A 420 -3.04 14.42 -10.80
CA LYS A 420 -4.06 14.48 -9.74
C LYS A 420 -3.42 14.52 -8.35
N ALA A 421 -2.33 13.78 -8.14
CA ALA A 421 -1.58 13.80 -6.89
C ALA A 421 -0.93 15.17 -6.63
N GLN A 422 -0.28 15.74 -7.65
CA GLN A 422 0.34 17.07 -7.57
C GLN A 422 -0.68 18.18 -7.32
N ALA A 423 -1.83 18.14 -8.00
CA ALA A 423 -2.92 19.10 -7.79
C ALA A 423 -3.50 19.07 -6.36
N ARG A 424 -3.42 17.91 -5.70
CA ARG A 424 -3.79 17.75 -4.28
C ARG A 424 -2.64 18.07 -3.32
N GLY A 425 -1.52 18.57 -3.83
CA GLY A 425 -0.35 18.93 -3.05
C GLY A 425 0.33 17.74 -2.42
N ILE A 426 0.30 16.54 -3.02
CA ILE A 426 1.04 15.37 -2.53
C ILE A 426 2.50 15.47 -2.98
N ALA A 427 3.45 15.09 -2.12
CA ALA A 427 4.87 15.07 -2.46
C ALA A 427 5.18 13.92 -3.43
N THR A 428 5.69 14.26 -4.62
CA THR A 428 5.94 13.31 -5.71
C THR A 428 7.42 13.14 -6.04
N THR A 429 8.27 14.09 -5.63
CA THR A 429 9.72 14.02 -5.84
C THR A 429 10.49 13.76 -4.55
N PHE A 430 11.75 13.31 -4.67
CA PHE A 430 12.64 13.10 -3.54
C PHE A 430 12.87 14.39 -2.74
N SER A 431 13.07 15.51 -3.45
CA SER A 431 13.29 16.83 -2.83
C SER A 431 12.05 17.28 -2.04
N GLU A 432 10.85 17.16 -2.62
CA GLU A 432 9.60 17.48 -1.94
C GLU A 432 9.38 16.62 -0.69
N GLN A 433 9.65 15.30 -0.79
CA GLN A 433 9.54 14.40 0.35
C GLN A 433 10.55 14.74 1.46
N LEU A 434 11.76 15.16 1.10
CA LEU A 434 12.78 15.55 2.05
C LEU A 434 12.41 16.83 2.81
N GLU A 435 11.78 17.79 2.13
CA GLU A 435 11.30 19.05 2.72
C GLU A 435 10.08 18.86 3.62
N ARG A 436 9.12 18.04 3.17
CA ARG A 436 7.86 17.77 3.90
C ARG A 436 7.99 16.71 4.97
N ARG A 437 9.19 16.16 5.19
CA ARG A 437 9.39 15.06 6.13
C ARG A 437 9.01 15.49 7.55
N GLY A 438 7.80 15.09 7.96
CA GLY A 438 7.30 15.28 9.32
C GLY A 438 8.09 14.47 10.34
N LYS A 439 7.75 14.64 11.63
CA LYS A 439 8.38 13.88 12.72
C LYS A 439 8.11 12.37 12.59
N THR A 440 9.16 11.58 12.34
CA THR A 440 9.18 10.11 12.43
C THR A 440 9.54 9.65 13.85
N GLU A 441 9.37 8.36 14.14
CA GLU A 441 9.74 7.71 15.41
C GLU A 441 9.12 8.35 16.67
N ARG A 442 7.83 8.68 16.58
CA ARG A 442 7.08 9.26 17.70
C ARG A 442 6.94 8.24 18.82
N TRP A 443 7.23 8.68 20.05
CA TRP A 443 7.11 7.87 21.26
C TRP A 443 5.70 7.95 21.90
N THR A 444 4.90 8.97 21.58
CA THR A 444 3.56 9.20 22.18
C THR A 444 2.49 9.44 21.12
N HIS A 445 1.22 9.37 21.50
CA HIS A 445 0.06 9.67 20.64
C HIS A 445 0.03 11.16 20.27
N VAL A 446 -0.15 11.47 18.98
CA VAL A 446 0.05 12.84 18.46
C VAL A 446 -1.22 13.45 17.87
N TRP A 447 -2.39 12.82 17.98
CA TRP A 447 -3.62 13.55 17.67
C TRP A 447 -3.77 14.73 18.64
N ARG A 448 -3.60 15.95 18.11
CA ARG A 448 -3.49 17.20 18.90
C ARG A 448 -4.80 17.94 19.11
N GLY A 449 -5.92 17.39 18.62
CA GLY A 449 -7.24 18.00 18.75
C GLY A 449 -7.57 18.87 17.56
#